data_AF-A0A0C2W9R1-F1
#
_entry.id   AF-A0A0C2W9R1-F1
#
_cell.length_a   1.000
_cell.length_b   1.000
_cell.length_c   1.000
_cell.angle_alpha   90.00
_cell.angle_beta   90.00
_cell.angle_gamma   90.00
#
_symmetry.space_group_name_H-M   'P 1'
#
loop_
_entity.id
_entity.type
_entity.pdbx_description
1 polymer ?
#
loop_
_entity_poly.entity_id
_entity_poly.type
_entity_poly.pdbx_seq_one_letter_code
_entity_poly.pdbx_strand_id
1 'polypeptide(L)'
;MVCALVEPMYAREVRDLADCGDLRFSALKMNPQDIEDFKIDELSDLYAKRAPRLWSLLGSVLKARKRGTSLLLQSGPIAASSSGDLVEHPDNDEARLEGAGRQRSISNSSQEEKSVSLLQIKKSVIVSIVLQSTNQKANTFASFLGVFLHSCRTPQRVVNALARMGLTVSQSCIHTAINSLSLNASLTLRELGQSRCIALAYDNFDVDLKVSVPVVEKSTETLKHLTSGLVFPLQHGVTSDDLRYSDYLWQRSEVNLDNLGALGNRKTHKDLMRLFREPDDKPLDSHAEFNIWVFLRDLVENVEGFEYMRGKIEAPKSIEQLPVIKTDIYPAYAMDVNNSTVAGNIQAIERLMEQVGYGDPS
;
A
#
# COMPACT_ATOMS: atom_id res chain seq x y z
N MET A 1 -16.96 9.62 48.07
CA MET A 1 -18.31 9.92 47.54
C MET A 1 -18.28 10.29 46.05
N VAL A 2 -17.40 11.18 45.59
CA VAL A 2 -17.30 11.61 44.17
C VAL A 2 -17.00 10.44 43.21
N CYS A 3 -16.07 9.53 43.54
CA CYS A 3 -15.74 8.40 42.66
C CYS A 3 -16.94 7.48 42.35
N ALA A 4 -17.82 7.25 43.33
CA ALA A 4 -18.99 6.40 43.18
C ALA A 4 -20.06 6.97 42.23
N LEU A 5 -20.09 8.30 42.05
CA LEU A 5 -21.00 8.97 41.11
C LEU A 5 -20.45 8.97 39.67
N VAL A 6 -19.12 8.96 39.53
CA VAL A 6 -18.44 9.12 38.25
C VAL A 6 -18.22 7.77 37.55
N GLU A 7 -18.04 6.69 38.29
CA GLU A 7 -17.85 5.33 37.74
C GLU A 7 -19.00 4.88 36.81
N PRO A 8 -20.30 5.01 37.16
CA PRO A 8 -21.39 4.58 36.28
C PRO A 8 -21.44 5.35 34.96
N MET A 9 -20.93 6.59 34.94
CA MET A 9 -20.90 7.42 33.73
C MET A 9 -19.86 6.90 32.73
N TYR A 10 -18.63 6.60 33.18
CA TYR A 10 -17.61 6.02 32.30
C TYR A 10 -17.94 4.59 31.89
N ALA A 11 -18.47 3.78 32.82
CA ALA A 11 -18.90 2.42 32.52
C ALA A 11 -19.99 2.39 31.42
N ARG A 12 -20.88 3.39 31.40
CA ARG A 12 -21.87 3.56 30.33
C ARG A 12 -21.20 3.89 29.00
N GLU A 13 -20.32 4.90 28.95
CA GLU A 13 -19.63 5.27 27.71
C GLU A 13 -18.81 4.11 27.12
N VAL A 14 -18.12 3.34 27.98
CA VAL A 14 -17.38 2.14 27.56
C VAL A 14 -18.33 1.07 27.00
N ARG A 15 -19.48 0.83 27.64
CA ARG A 15 -20.47 -0.14 27.15
C ARG A 15 -21.09 0.30 25.82
N ASP A 16 -21.47 1.57 25.71
CA ASP A 16 -22.05 2.14 24.50
C ASP A 16 -21.06 2.04 23.31
N LEU A 17 -19.76 2.26 23.56
CA LEU A 17 -18.72 1.99 22.58
C LEU A 17 -18.57 0.49 22.27
N ALA A 18 -18.52 -0.36 23.29
CA ALA A 18 -18.32 -1.80 23.11
C ALA A 18 -19.48 -2.48 22.36
N ASP A 19 -20.68 -1.90 22.41
CA ASP A 19 -21.85 -2.37 21.68
C ASP A 19 -21.97 -1.77 20.26
N CYS A 20 -21.11 -0.80 19.91
CA CYS A 20 -21.08 -0.19 18.58
C CYS A 20 -20.72 -1.23 17.50
N GLY A 21 -21.58 -1.33 16.47
CA GLY A 21 -21.38 -2.26 15.35
C GLY A 21 -20.14 -1.96 14.52
N ASP A 22 -19.80 -0.68 14.36
CA ASP A 22 -18.68 -0.20 13.54
C ASP A 22 -17.31 -0.62 14.10
N LEU A 23 -17.28 -1.00 15.39
CA LEU A 23 -16.09 -1.46 16.09
C LEU A 23 -15.93 -2.98 16.09
N ARG A 24 -16.81 -3.68 15.35
CA ARG A 24 -16.77 -5.14 15.23
C ARG A 24 -16.08 -5.55 13.95
N PHE A 25 -15.02 -6.33 14.09
CA PHE A 25 -14.25 -6.81 12.97
C PHE A 25 -14.30 -8.33 12.86
N SER A 26 -14.65 -8.83 11.68
CA SER A 26 -14.76 -10.26 11.39
C SER A 26 -13.62 -10.68 10.48
N ALA A 27 -12.63 -11.40 11.03
CA ALA A 27 -11.51 -11.93 10.26
C ALA A 27 -11.94 -12.80 9.06
N LEU A 28 -13.08 -13.51 9.16
CA LEU A 28 -13.64 -14.32 8.06
C LEU A 28 -14.20 -13.50 6.89
N LYS A 29 -14.45 -12.21 7.09
CA LYS A 29 -15.05 -11.31 6.10
C LYS A 29 -14.12 -10.14 5.76
N MET A 30 -12.85 -10.25 6.16
CA MET A 30 -11.87 -9.21 5.94
C MET A 30 -11.60 -9.08 4.44
N ASN A 31 -11.83 -7.89 3.92
CA ASN A 31 -11.53 -7.51 2.54
C ASN A 31 -10.29 -6.59 2.51
N PRO A 32 -9.62 -6.44 1.35
CA PRO A 32 -8.46 -5.56 1.23
C PRO A 32 -8.76 -4.08 1.55
N GLN A 33 -9.94 -3.59 1.15
CA GLN A 33 -10.36 -2.21 1.40
C GLN A 33 -10.42 -1.89 2.90
N ASP A 34 -10.81 -2.86 3.75
CA ASP A 34 -10.81 -2.69 5.20
C ASP A 34 -9.43 -2.27 5.71
N ILE A 35 -8.33 -2.78 5.12
CA ILE A 35 -6.95 -2.42 5.49
C ILE A 35 -6.55 -1.06 4.94
N GLU A 36 -6.86 -0.80 3.67
CA GLU A 36 -6.49 0.45 2.99
C GLU A 36 -7.23 1.66 3.57
N ASP A 37 -8.49 1.47 3.95
CA ASP A 37 -9.36 2.50 4.51
C ASP A 37 -9.17 2.69 6.02
N PHE A 38 -8.45 1.78 6.69
CA PHE A 38 -8.25 1.89 8.13
C PHE A 38 -7.42 3.13 8.50
N LYS A 39 -8.06 4.08 9.18
CA LYS A 39 -7.41 5.27 9.74
C LYS A 39 -7.62 5.36 11.24
N ILE A 40 -6.53 5.44 11.98
CA ILE A 40 -6.58 5.62 13.44
C ILE A 40 -7.23 6.95 13.84
N ASP A 41 -7.17 7.96 12.99
CA ASP A 41 -7.78 9.27 13.24
C ASP A 41 -9.30 9.18 13.21
N GLU A 42 -9.88 8.49 12.23
CA GLU A 42 -11.33 8.24 12.15
C GLU A 42 -11.84 7.45 13.37
N LEU A 43 -11.02 6.48 13.83
CA LEU A 43 -11.30 5.73 15.05
C LEU A 43 -11.25 6.65 16.29
N SER A 44 -10.28 7.56 16.35
CA SER A 44 -10.12 8.55 17.41
C SER A 44 -11.32 9.49 17.48
N ASP A 45 -11.80 9.97 16.33
CA ASP A 45 -12.96 10.84 16.21
C ASP A 45 -14.24 10.12 16.65
N LEU A 46 -14.40 8.85 16.26
CA LEU A 46 -15.51 8.00 16.71
C LEU A 46 -15.51 7.86 18.23
N TYR A 47 -14.34 7.59 18.84
CA TYR A 47 -14.19 7.48 20.29
C TYR A 47 -14.50 8.80 21.00
N ALA A 48 -13.96 9.92 20.50
CA ALA A 48 -14.21 11.24 21.06
C ALA A 48 -15.70 11.62 20.99
N LYS A 49 -16.38 11.27 19.90
CA LYS A 49 -17.80 11.55 19.69
C LYS A 49 -18.71 10.71 20.60
N ARG A 50 -18.40 9.43 20.79
CA ARG A 50 -19.25 8.48 21.53
C ARG A 50 -18.97 8.45 23.02
N ALA A 51 -17.73 8.72 23.43
CA ALA A 51 -17.29 8.70 24.82
C ALA A 51 -16.50 9.98 25.17
N PRO A 52 -17.11 11.18 25.07
CA PRO A 52 -16.41 12.45 25.21
C PRO A 52 -15.79 12.63 26.60
N ARG A 53 -16.43 12.09 27.66
CA ARG A 53 -15.92 12.22 29.02
C ARG A 53 -14.70 11.34 29.22
N LEU A 54 -14.77 10.07 28.82
CA LEU A 54 -13.63 9.16 28.84
C LEU A 54 -12.46 9.72 28.03
N TRP A 55 -12.74 10.25 26.84
CA TRP A 55 -11.74 10.83 25.95
C TRP A 55 -11.04 12.06 26.56
N SER A 56 -11.80 12.91 27.25
CA SER A 56 -11.28 14.07 27.99
C SER A 56 -10.46 13.65 29.21
N LEU A 57 -10.94 12.65 29.96
CA LEU A 57 -10.21 12.07 31.10
C LEU A 57 -8.84 11.55 30.67
N LEU A 58 -8.79 10.73 29.62
CA LEU A 58 -7.52 10.22 29.09
C LEU A 58 -6.59 11.35 28.63
N GLY A 59 -7.15 12.40 28.03
CA GLY A 59 -6.39 13.61 27.70
C GLY A 59 -5.75 14.27 28.90
N SER A 60 -6.50 14.40 29.99
CA SER A 60 -6.02 15.01 31.23
C SER A 60 -4.95 14.14 31.89
N VAL A 61 -5.17 12.82 31.98
CA VAL A 61 -4.22 11.86 32.59
C VAL A 61 -2.91 11.80 31.80
N LEU A 62 -2.97 11.71 30.48
CA LEU A 62 -1.77 11.61 29.63
C LEU A 62 -0.99 12.93 29.57
N LYS A 63 -1.66 14.09 29.67
CA LYS A 63 -0.98 15.39 29.77
C LYS A 63 -0.35 15.64 31.15
N ALA A 64 -0.96 15.13 32.23
CA ALA A 64 -0.47 15.33 33.59
C ALA A 64 0.97 14.78 33.79
N ARG A 65 1.33 13.71 33.07
CA ARG A 65 2.66 13.10 33.14
C ARG A 65 3.79 14.06 32.75
N LYS A 66 3.55 15.03 31.85
CA LYS A 66 4.56 16.01 31.43
C LYS A 66 5.01 16.96 32.54
N ARG A 67 4.22 17.12 33.62
CA ARG A 67 4.53 18.07 34.71
C ARG A 67 5.33 17.47 35.87
N GLY A 68 5.36 16.15 36.03
CA GLY A 68 5.83 15.50 37.26
C GLY A 68 7.28 14.98 37.22
N THR A 69 7.81 14.64 36.05
CA THR A 69 9.08 13.90 35.95
C THR A 69 10.32 14.76 36.24
N SER A 70 10.19 16.09 36.23
CA SER A 70 11.30 16.99 36.58
C SER A 70 11.53 17.12 38.09
N LEU A 71 10.54 16.79 38.94
CA LEU A 71 10.61 17.05 40.39
C LEU A 71 11.27 15.92 41.21
N LEU A 72 11.38 14.70 40.69
CA LEU A 72 11.88 13.55 41.46
C LEU A 72 13.37 13.22 41.25
N LEU A 73 14.07 13.90 40.33
CA LEU A 73 15.48 13.67 40.04
C LEU A 73 16.40 14.88 40.34
N GLN A 74 15.88 15.99 40.84
CA GLN A 74 16.67 17.13 41.33
C GLN A 74 16.62 17.25 42.86
N SER A 75 17.03 16.20 43.58
CA SER A 75 17.50 16.35 44.97
C SER A 75 18.99 16.68 44.95
N GLY A 76 19.32 17.88 44.46
CA GLY A 76 20.63 18.51 44.61
C GLY A 76 20.49 19.79 45.43
N PRO A 77 21.45 20.14 46.31
CA PRO A 77 21.32 21.26 47.23
C PRO A 77 21.15 22.59 46.49
N ILE A 78 20.15 23.33 46.94
CA ILE A 78 19.65 24.59 46.41
C ILE A 78 20.76 25.66 46.41
N ALA A 79 21.27 25.98 45.22
CA ALA A 79 21.93 27.25 44.97
C ALA A 79 20.89 28.19 44.33
N ALA A 80 20.49 29.21 45.10
CA ALA A 80 19.53 30.21 44.66
C ALA A 80 20.16 31.13 43.60
N SER A 81 19.77 30.95 42.34
CA SER A 81 20.02 31.95 41.30
C SER A 81 18.81 32.09 40.37
N SER A 82 18.11 33.21 40.58
CA SER A 82 17.30 34.05 39.68
C SER A 82 16.84 33.50 38.32
N SER A 83 15.52 33.55 38.12
CA SER A 83 14.81 33.97 36.89
C SER A 83 15.41 33.50 35.56
N GLY A 84 15.15 32.23 35.21
CA GLY A 84 15.37 31.70 33.87
C GLY A 84 14.08 31.10 33.33
N ASP A 85 13.73 31.45 32.09
CA ASP A 85 12.63 30.85 31.32
C ASP A 85 12.61 29.34 31.47
N LEU A 86 11.43 28.80 31.79
CA LEU A 86 11.17 27.36 31.82
C LEU A 86 11.24 26.82 30.39
N VAL A 87 12.44 26.51 29.92
CA VAL A 87 12.66 25.76 28.69
C VAL A 87 12.13 24.34 28.93
N GLU A 88 10.97 24.02 28.35
CA GLU A 88 10.43 22.67 28.35
C GLU A 88 11.42 21.75 27.61
N HIS A 89 12.21 20.99 28.36
CA HIS A 89 13.07 19.98 27.77
C HIS A 89 12.19 18.85 27.19
N PRO A 90 12.33 18.52 25.89
CA PRO A 90 11.55 17.47 25.26
C PRO A 90 11.83 16.11 25.91
N ASP A 91 10.78 15.31 26.06
CA ASP A 91 10.82 13.98 26.67
C ASP A 91 11.82 13.10 25.89
N ASN A 92 12.87 12.64 26.56
CA ASN A 92 13.99 11.92 25.93
C ASN A 92 13.56 10.56 25.31
N ASP A 93 12.43 10.03 25.76
CA ASP A 93 11.82 8.81 25.22
C ASP A 93 11.21 9.04 23.81
N GLU A 94 10.76 10.26 23.50
CA GLU A 94 10.20 10.62 22.20
C GLU A 94 11.32 10.79 21.16
N ALA A 95 12.43 11.41 21.56
CA ALA A 95 13.64 11.54 20.74
C ALA A 95 14.29 10.18 20.39
N ARG A 96 14.08 9.15 21.23
CA ARG A 96 14.60 7.79 20.99
C ARG A 96 13.85 7.03 19.90
N LEU A 97 12.55 7.29 19.74
CA LEU A 97 11.74 6.67 18.68
C LEU A 97 12.02 7.28 17.30
N GLU A 98 12.50 8.53 17.24
CA GLU A 98 12.76 9.24 15.98
C GLU A 98 14.10 8.86 15.30
N GLY A 99 14.91 8.00 15.93
CA GLY A 99 16.22 7.62 15.39
C GLY A 99 17.21 8.77 15.51
N ALA A 100 18.27 8.59 16.31
CA ALA A 100 19.19 9.63 16.76
C ALA A 100 20.09 10.29 15.66
N GLY A 101 19.70 10.28 14.40
CA GLY A 101 20.55 10.60 13.26
C GLY A 101 20.06 11.74 12.37
N ARG A 102 19.95 12.97 12.91
CA ARG A 102 20.15 14.28 12.25
C ARG A 102 19.28 15.35 12.92
N GLN A 103 19.90 16.19 13.75
CA GLN A 103 19.34 17.47 14.18
C GLN A 103 19.25 18.41 12.97
N ARG A 104 18.17 18.30 12.18
CA ARG A 104 17.68 19.43 11.39
C ARG A 104 16.83 20.28 12.33
N SER A 105 17.02 21.60 12.31
CA SER A 105 16.18 22.58 12.99
C SER A 105 14.76 22.51 12.42
N ILE A 106 13.96 21.57 12.92
CA ILE A 106 12.53 21.47 12.65
C ILE A 106 11.85 22.61 13.38
N SER A 107 10.95 23.33 12.71
CA SER A 107 10.19 24.44 13.30
C SER A 107 9.36 23.97 14.49
N ASN A 108 9.27 24.79 15.55
CA ASN A 108 8.49 24.49 16.76
C ASN A 108 7.03 24.09 16.46
N SER A 109 6.45 24.62 15.38
CA SER A 109 5.09 24.25 14.91
C SER A 109 4.93 22.76 14.62
N SER A 110 5.93 22.12 14.00
CA SER A 110 5.85 20.71 13.64
C SER A 110 5.96 19.79 14.86
N GLN A 111 6.63 20.23 15.93
CA GLN A 111 6.72 19.45 17.17
C GLN A 111 5.39 19.44 17.93
N GLU A 112 4.68 20.57 17.98
CA GLU A 112 3.37 20.63 18.64
C GLU A 112 2.35 19.71 17.94
N GLU A 113 2.28 19.75 16.61
CA GLU A 113 1.41 18.88 15.82
C GLU A 113 1.69 17.39 16.06
N LYS A 114 2.97 16.99 16.06
CA LYS A 114 3.40 15.62 16.39
C LYS A 114 2.99 15.20 17.80
N SER A 115 3.12 16.10 18.78
CA SER A 115 2.78 15.79 20.16
C SER A 115 1.28 15.55 20.34
N VAL A 116 0.46 16.28 19.57
CA VAL A 116 -1.00 16.13 19.57
C VAL A 116 -1.42 14.82 18.89
N SER A 117 -0.84 14.48 17.74
CA SER A 117 -1.14 13.22 17.05
C SER A 117 -0.72 12.00 17.88
N LEU A 118 0.46 12.05 18.50
CA LEU A 118 0.93 10.97 19.39
C LEU A 118 0.03 10.82 20.63
N LEU A 119 -0.48 11.93 21.18
CA LEU A 119 -1.47 11.90 22.25
C LEU A 119 -2.79 11.24 21.79
N GLN A 120 -3.26 11.54 20.58
CA GLN A 120 -4.47 10.92 20.01
C GLN A 120 -4.27 9.40 19.84
N ILE A 121 -3.15 8.98 19.27
CA ILE A 121 -2.81 7.56 19.11
C ILE A 121 -2.82 6.85 20.47
N LYS A 122 -2.16 7.41 21.48
CA LYS A 122 -2.14 6.84 22.85
C LYS A 122 -3.54 6.67 23.42
N LYS A 123 -4.42 7.66 23.25
CA LYS A 123 -5.81 7.56 23.71
C LYS A 123 -6.55 6.46 22.99
N SER A 124 -6.46 6.40 21.67
CA SER A 124 -7.15 5.41 20.85
C SER A 124 -6.72 3.99 21.20
N VAL A 125 -5.41 3.75 21.37
CA VAL A 125 -4.89 2.46 21.82
C VAL A 125 -5.46 2.07 23.19
N ILE A 126 -5.45 2.99 24.17
CA ILE A 126 -5.99 2.70 25.51
C ILE A 126 -7.48 2.38 25.44
N VAL A 127 -8.26 3.17 24.70
CA VAL A 127 -9.70 2.91 24.53
C VAL A 127 -9.89 1.54 23.86
N SER A 128 -9.17 1.22 22.79
CA SER A 128 -9.28 -0.07 22.11
C SER A 128 -9.00 -1.27 23.04
N ILE A 129 -8.00 -1.17 23.93
CA ILE A 129 -7.71 -2.21 24.94
C ILE A 129 -8.91 -2.39 25.88
N VAL A 130 -9.45 -1.28 26.40
CA VAL A 130 -10.62 -1.29 27.30
C VAL A 130 -11.86 -1.87 26.60
N LEU A 131 -12.04 -1.55 25.30
CA LEU A 131 -13.15 -2.08 24.52
C LEU A 131 -13.00 -3.58 24.29
N GLN A 132 -11.82 -4.07 23.89
CA GLN A 132 -11.59 -5.49 23.67
C GLN A 132 -11.75 -6.29 24.96
N SER A 133 -11.35 -5.75 26.12
CA SER A 133 -11.53 -6.40 27.42
C SER A 133 -12.99 -6.42 27.88
N THR A 134 -13.78 -5.42 27.48
CA THR A 134 -15.22 -5.34 27.81
C THR A 134 -16.05 -6.23 26.89
N ASN A 135 -15.74 -6.22 25.58
CA ASN A 135 -16.41 -7.03 24.57
C ASN A 135 -15.37 -7.49 23.54
N GLN A 136 -15.08 -8.79 23.50
CA GLN A 136 -14.12 -9.35 22.54
C GLN A 136 -14.54 -9.16 21.07
N LYS A 137 -15.81 -8.81 20.81
CA LYS A 137 -16.27 -8.45 19.46
C LYS A 137 -15.86 -7.03 19.06
N ALA A 138 -15.50 -6.15 20.00
CA ALA A 138 -15.01 -4.80 19.73
C ALA A 138 -13.49 -4.83 19.46
N ASN A 139 -13.10 -5.44 18.33
CA ASN A 139 -11.73 -5.85 18.03
C ASN A 139 -11.14 -5.20 16.78
N THR A 140 -11.72 -4.12 16.23
CA THR A 140 -11.22 -3.46 15.01
C THR A 140 -9.73 -3.14 15.08
N PHE A 141 -9.30 -2.30 16.03
CA PHE A 141 -7.88 -1.93 16.19
C PHE A 141 -6.98 -3.15 16.43
N ALA A 142 -7.40 -4.06 17.32
CA ALA A 142 -6.64 -5.26 17.66
C ALA A 142 -6.46 -6.22 16.45
N SER A 143 -7.43 -6.26 15.54
CA SER A 143 -7.36 -7.06 14.33
C SER A 143 -6.36 -6.47 13.33
N PHE A 144 -6.42 -5.15 13.10
CA PHE A 144 -5.45 -4.46 12.24
C PHE A 144 -4.03 -4.53 12.81
N LEU A 145 -3.86 -4.31 14.11
CA LEU A 145 -2.55 -4.46 14.75
C LEU A 145 -2.03 -5.89 14.62
N GLY A 146 -2.90 -6.90 14.72
CA GLY A 146 -2.52 -8.29 14.50
C GLY A 146 -2.02 -8.58 13.08
N VAL A 147 -2.73 -8.09 12.06
CA VAL A 147 -2.31 -8.21 10.65
C VAL A 147 -1.00 -7.45 10.40
N PHE A 148 -0.85 -6.25 10.96
CA PHE A 148 0.39 -5.47 10.89
C PHE A 148 1.58 -6.18 11.55
N LEU A 149 1.41 -6.71 12.76
CA LEU A 149 2.47 -7.46 13.43
C LEU A 149 2.88 -8.70 12.64
N HIS A 150 1.91 -9.36 12.00
CA HIS A 150 2.18 -10.49 11.13
C HIS A 150 2.99 -10.10 9.88
N SER A 151 2.65 -8.97 9.24
CA SER A 151 3.41 -8.47 8.07
C SER A 151 4.84 -8.06 8.46
N CYS A 152 5.05 -7.55 9.68
CA CYS A 152 6.37 -7.28 10.24
C CYS A 152 7.14 -8.55 10.66
N ARG A 153 6.63 -9.75 10.38
CA ARG A 153 7.21 -11.05 10.79
C ARG A 153 7.45 -11.14 12.31
N THR A 154 6.56 -10.55 13.10
CA THR A 154 6.68 -10.55 14.56
C THR A 154 6.65 -11.99 15.09
N PRO A 155 7.60 -12.39 15.97
CA PRO A 155 7.64 -13.75 16.50
C PRO A 155 6.34 -14.16 17.18
N GLN A 156 5.96 -15.42 16.99
CA GLN A 156 4.67 -15.91 17.47
C GLN A 156 4.44 -15.75 18.98
N ARG A 157 5.52 -15.87 19.76
CA ARG A 157 5.47 -15.69 21.22
C ARG A 157 5.10 -14.25 21.60
N VAL A 158 5.56 -13.27 20.83
CA VAL A 158 5.25 -11.85 21.05
C VAL A 158 3.79 -11.58 20.69
N VAL A 159 3.32 -12.06 19.52
CA VAL A 159 1.91 -11.95 19.12
C VAL A 159 0.99 -12.58 20.16
N ASN A 160 1.32 -13.77 20.67
CA ASN A 160 0.53 -14.43 21.72
C ASN A 160 0.53 -13.67 23.04
N ALA A 161 1.66 -13.06 23.44
CA ALA A 161 1.73 -12.23 24.63
C ALA A 161 0.85 -10.97 24.49
N LEU A 162 0.96 -10.27 23.35
CA LEU A 162 0.15 -9.09 23.05
C LEU A 162 -1.36 -9.43 22.95
N ALA A 163 -1.70 -10.60 22.42
CA ALA A 163 -3.09 -11.06 22.35
C ALA A 163 -3.68 -11.26 23.75
N ARG A 164 -2.89 -11.84 24.67
CA ARG A 164 -3.28 -12.00 26.09
C ARG A 164 -3.38 -10.68 26.83
N MET A 165 -2.67 -9.63 26.38
CA MET A 165 -2.79 -8.27 26.91
C MET A 165 -3.98 -7.49 26.33
N GLY A 166 -4.72 -8.04 25.36
CA GLY A 166 -5.79 -7.32 24.67
C GLY A 166 -5.29 -6.20 23.76
N LEU A 167 -4.09 -6.36 23.19
CA LEU A 167 -3.53 -5.43 22.21
C LEU A 167 -3.78 -5.91 20.77
N THR A 168 -3.81 -7.23 20.55
CA THR A 168 -4.05 -7.85 19.26
C THR A 168 -5.06 -8.98 19.39
N VAL A 169 -5.60 -9.45 18.27
CA VAL A 169 -6.33 -10.72 18.19
C VAL A 169 -5.39 -11.92 18.24
N SER A 170 -5.95 -13.12 18.43
CA SER A 170 -5.19 -14.38 18.43
C SER A 170 -4.52 -14.66 17.08
N GLN A 171 -3.47 -15.48 17.08
CA GLN A 171 -2.83 -15.94 15.85
C GLN A 171 -3.80 -16.60 14.87
N SER A 172 -4.69 -17.45 15.38
CA SER A 172 -5.68 -18.14 14.54
C SER A 172 -6.59 -17.14 13.82
N CYS A 173 -7.00 -16.07 14.52
CA CYS A 173 -7.76 -14.97 13.95
C CYS A 173 -6.97 -14.24 12.85
N ILE A 174 -5.69 -13.94 13.09
CA ILE A 174 -4.80 -13.34 12.09
C ILE A 174 -4.70 -14.23 10.85
N HIS A 175 -4.42 -15.53 11.01
CA HIS A 175 -4.34 -16.45 9.85
C HIS A 175 -5.67 -16.54 9.10
N THR A 176 -6.80 -16.48 9.82
CA THR A 176 -8.13 -16.47 9.21
C THR A 176 -8.34 -15.20 8.38
N ALA A 177 -7.92 -14.05 8.90
CA ALA A 177 -7.91 -12.77 8.18
C ALA A 177 -7.02 -12.82 6.92
N ILE A 178 -5.79 -13.33 7.03
CA ILE A 178 -4.88 -13.48 5.88
C ILE A 178 -5.45 -14.43 4.81
N ASN A 179 -6.11 -15.51 5.21
CA ASN A 179 -6.77 -16.41 4.28
C ASN A 179 -7.97 -15.74 3.60
N SER A 180 -8.77 -14.97 4.35
CA SER A 180 -9.88 -14.18 3.79
C SER A 180 -9.38 -13.15 2.77
N LEU A 181 -8.31 -12.42 3.10
CA LEU A 181 -7.67 -11.46 2.20
C LEU A 181 -7.14 -12.13 0.93
N SER A 182 -6.42 -13.25 1.07
CA SER A 182 -5.91 -14.03 -0.07
C SER A 182 -7.05 -14.52 -0.95
N LEU A 183 -8.12 -15.07 -0.36
CA LEU A 183 -9.27 -15.52 -1.12
C LEU A 183 -9.92 -14.36 -1.90
N ASN A 184 -10.15 -13.21 -1.24
CA ASN A 184 -10.71 -12.04 -1.91
C ASN A 184 -9.80 -11.54 -3.05
N ALA A 185 -8.48 -11.48 -2.84
CA ALA A 185 -7.54 -11.10 -3.89
C ALA A 185 -7.59 -12.06 -5.08
N SER A 186 -7.70 -13.36 -4.83
CA SER A 186 -7.85 -14.38 -5.89
C SER A 186 -9.16 -14.21 -6.67
N LEU A 187 -10.27 -13.96 -5.97
CA LEU A 187 -11.57 -13.69 -6.61
C LEU A 187 -11.51 -12.42 -7.47
N THR A 188 -10.93 -11.33 -6.95
CA THR A 188 -10.75 -10.09 -7.73
C THR A 188 -9.88 -10.31 -8.96
N LEU A 189 -8.77 -11.06 -8.86
CA LEU A 189 -7.95 -11.40 -10.01
C LEU A 189 -8.71 -12.20 -11.06
N ARG A 190 -9.59 -13.12 -10.63
CA ARG A 190 -10.45 -13.90 -11.53
C ARG A 190 -11.50 -13.04 -12.21
N GLU A 191 -12.17 -12.16 -11.47
CA GLU A 191 -13.14 -11.22 -12.03
C GLU A 191 -12.47 -10.30 -13.07
N LEU A 192 -11.26 -9.81 -12.77
CA LEU A 192 -10.46 -9.03 -13.71
C LEU A 192 -10.09 -9.83 -14.96
N GLY A 193 -9.60 -11.07 -14.83
CA GLY A 193 -9.27 -11.88 -16.01
C GLY A 193 -10.49 -12.27 -16.84
N GLN A 194 -11.64 -12.54 -16.21
CA GLN A 194 -12.91 -12.81 -16.88
C GLN A 194 -13.42 -11.60 -17.68
N SER A 195 -13.08 -10.38 -17.30
CA SER A 195 -13.37 -9.18 -18.10
C SER A 195 -12.65 -9.16 -19.46
N ARG A 196 -11.58 -9.97 -19.61
CA ARG A 196 -10.68 -10.02 -20.77
C ARG A 196 -10.02 -8.69 -21.13
N CYS A 197 -10.16 -7.67 -20.29
CA CYS A 197 -9.61 -6.34 -20.46
C CYS A 197 -8.48 -6.12 -19.47
N ILE A 198 -7.47 -7.00 -19.51
CA ILE A 198 -6.31 -6.93 -18.62
C ILE A 198 -5.00 -7.00 -19.40
N ALA A 199 -3.97 -6.35 -18.88
CA ALA A 199 -2.58 -6.61 -19.23
C ALA A 199 -1.90 -7.39 -18.11
N LEU A 200 -0.99 -8.27 -18.48
CA LEU A 200 -0.16 -9.03 -17.55
C LEU A 200 1.30 -8.64 -17.78
N ALA A 201 2.00 -8.31 -16.70
CA ALA A 201 3.45 -8.28 -16.67
C ALA A 201 3.93 -9.30 -15.65
N TYR A 202 5.06 -9.95 -15.89
CA TYR A 202 5.65 -10.86 -14.93
C TYR A 202 7.16 -10.79 -14.98
N ASP A 203 7.77 -11.01 -13.83
CA ASP A 203 9.22 -10.98 -13.68
C ASP A 203 9.67 -11.93 -12.55
N ASN A 204 10.97 -12.21 -12.55
CA ASN A 204 11.63 -12.94 -11.48
C ASN A 204 11.86 -12.04 -10.28
N PHE A 205 11.81 -12.61 -9.09
CA PHE A 205 12.30 -11.99 -7.88
C PHE A 205 12.95 -13.03 -6.97
N ASP A 206 14.06 -12.63 -6.36
CA ASP A 206 14.81 -13.49 -5.46
C ASP A 206 14.45 -13.16 -4.02
N VAL A 207 14.07 -14.19 -3.25
CA VAL A 207 13.79 -14.06 -1.83
C VAL A 207 14.85 -14.79 -1.04
N ASP A 208 15.67 -14.05 -0.29
CA ASP A 208 16.57 -14.63 0.70
C ASP A 208 15.80 -14.96 1.99
N LEU A 209 15.43 -16.23 2.14
CA LEU A 209 14.77 -16.76 3.33
C LEU A 209 15.82 -17.09 4.39
N LYS A 210 16.28 -16.05 5.09
CA LYS A 210 17.22 -16.20 6.20
C LYS A 210 16.64 -17.12 7.28
N VAL A 211 17.23 -18.30 7.44
CA VAL A 211 16.96 -19.20 8.56
C VAL A 211 17.65 -18.69 9.82
N SER A 212 16.92 -18.65 10.94
CA SER A 212 17.45 -18.18 12.23
C SER A 212 18.54 -19.10 12.79
N VAL A 213 18.53 -20.38 12.41
CA VAL A 213 19.55 -21.37 12.76
C VAL A 213 19.99 -22.07 11.47
N PRO A 214 21.15 -21.72 10.89
CA PRO A 214 21.68 -22.43 9.73
C PRO A 214 22.06 -23.86 10.15
N VAL A 215 21.47 -24.87 9.50
CA VAL A 215 21.93 -26.26 9.62
C VAL A 215 23.07 -26.43 8.62
N VAL A 216 24.20 -27.02 9.06
CA VAL A 216 25.43 -27.17 8.25
C VAL A 216 25.15 -27.75 6.86
N GLU A 217 24.21 -28.69 6.76
CA GLU A 217 23.84 -29.39 5.53
C GLU A 217 23.00 -28.57 4.53
N LYS A 218 22.43 -27.42 4.92
CA LYS A 218 21.54 -26.60 4.08
C LYS A 218 21.94 -25.12 4.01
N SER A 219 23.22 -24.82 4.26
CA SER A 219 23.71 -23.45 4.38
C SER A 219 23.69 -22.62 3.08
N THR A 220 23.44 -23.24 1.91
CA THR A 220 23.48 -22.57 0.60
C THR A 220 22.12 -22.37 -0.08
N GLU A 221 21.02 -22.91 0.45
CA GLU A 221 19.68 -22.86 -0.20
C GLU A 221 18.72 -21.84 0.44
N THR A 222 19.22 -20.70 0.93
CA THR A 222 18.34 -19.65 1.48
C THR A 222 17.70 -18.80 0.37
N LEU A 223 18.33 -18.72 -0.80
CA LEU A 223 17.82 -17.98 -1.94
C LEU A 223 16.77 -18.80 -2.69
N LYS A 224 15.54 -18.27 -2.75
CA LYS A 224 14.46 -18.80 -3.58
C LYS A 224 14.26 -17.90 -4.79
N HIS A 225 14.46 -18.47 -5.98
CA HIS A 225 14.15 -17.85 -7.26
C HIS A 225 12.66 -18.05 -7.55
N LEU A 226 11.86 -17.00 -7.39
CA LEU A 226 10.41 -17.05 -7.60
C LEU A 226 10.04 -16.17 -8.79
N THR A 227 8.92 -16.47 -9.43
CA THR A 227 8.30 -15.63 -10.45
C THR A 227 6.98 -15.09 -9.90
N SER A 228 6.68 -13.81 -10.10
CA SER A 228 5.36 -13.23 -9.80
C SER A 228 4.93 -12.32 -10.96
N GLY A 229 3.64 -11.99 -10.99
CA GLY A 229 3.04 -11.13 -12.00
C GLY A 229 2.32 -9.95 -11.39
N LEU A 230 2.08 -8.96 -12.24
CA LEU A 230 1.19 -7.83 -12.00
C LEU A 230 0.09 -7.87 -13.05
N VAL A 231 -1.14 -7.67 -12.61
CA VAL A 231 -2.33 -7.59 -13.45
C VAL A 231 -2.79 -6.14 -13.45
N PHE A 232 -2.96 -5.58 -14.64
CA PHE A 232 -3.43 -4.22 -14.84
C PHE A 232 -4.77 -4.29 -15.59
N PRO A 233 -5.87 -3.75 -15.05
CA PRO A 233 -7.05 -3.52 -15.87
C PRO A 233 -6.68 -2.53 -16.99
N LEU A 234 -7.08 -2.84 -18.21
CA LEU A 234 -6.99 -1.91 -19.32
C LEU A 234 -8.03 -0.80 -19.09
N GLN A 235 -7.55 0.35 -18.63
CA GLN A 235 -8.39 1.51 -18.33
C GLN A 235 -8.75 2.27 -19.63
N HIS A 236 -9.17 3.53 -19.53
CA HIS A 236 -9.41 4.41 -20.69
C HIS A 236 -10.55 3.99 -21.62
N GLY A 237 -11.51 3.22 -21.12
CA GLY A 237 -12.68 2.80 -21.88
C GLY A 237 -12.42 1.64 -22.86
N VAL A 238 -11.27 0.95 -22.72
CA VAL A 238 -10.99 -0.28 -23.49
C VAL A 238 -12.08 -1.31 -23.20
N THR A 239 -12.67 -1.83 -24.27
CA THR A 239 -13.69 -2.86 -24.23
C THR A 239 -13.16 -4.16 -24.83
N SER A 240 -13.84 -5.28 -24.57
CA SER A 240 -13.49 -6.56 -25.19
C SER A 240 -13.58 -6.50 -26.73
N ASP A 241 -14.39 -5.59 -27.28
CA ASP A 241 -14.52 -5.38 -28.73
C ASP A 241 -13.27 -4.74 -29.34
N ASP A 242 -12.53 -3.94 -28.58
CA ASP A 242 -11.26 -3.36 -29.03
C ASP A 242 -10.17 -4.44 -29.13
N LEU A 243 -10.31 -5.51 -28.34
CA LEU A 243 -9.39 -6.65 -28.28
C LEU A 243 -9.79 -7.82 -29.21
N ARG A 244 -10.91 -7.72 -29.92
CA ARG A 244 -11.45 -8.78 -30.81
C ARG A 244 -10.53 -9.17 -31.96
N TYR A 245 -9.53 -8.34 -32.26
CA TYR A 245 -8.58 -8.60 -33.34
C TYR A 245 -7.52 -9.63 -32.97
N SER A 246 -7.50 -10.17 -31.74
CA SER A 246 -6.58 -11.23 -31.35
C SER A 246 -6.67 -12.44 -32.27
N ASP A 247 -7.87 -12.93 -32.58
CA ASP A 247 -8.07 -14.05 -33.51
C ASP A 247 -7.61 -13.72 -34.93
N TYR A 248 -7.93 -12.52 -35.40
CA TYR A 248 -7.50 -12.05 -36.72
C TYR A 248 -5.97 -11.92 -36.81
N LEU A 249 -5.33 -11.40 -35.76
CA LEU A 249 -3.87 -11.29 -35.66
C LEU A 249 -3.25 -12.68 -35.57
N TRP A 250 -3.82 -13.59 -34.78
CA TRP A 250 -3.35 -14.97 -34.66
C TRP A 250 -3.46 -15.73 -35.98
N GLN A 251 -4.60 -15.64 -36.66
CA GLN A 251 -4.82 -16.24 -37.98
C GLN A 251 -3.83 -15.74 -39.04
N ARG A 252 -3.23 -14.56 -38.87
CA ARG A 252 -2.23 -13.99 -39.78
C ARG A 252 -0.82 -14.01 -39.24
N SER A 253 -0.62 -14.51 -38.04
CA SER A 253 0.67 -14.54 -37.38
C SER A 253 1.60 -15.54 -38.06
N GLU A 254 2.87 -15.17 -38.24
CA GLU A 254 3.90 -16.07 -38.80
C GLU A 254 4.18 -17.27 -37.89
N VAL A 255 3.86 -17.16 -36.60
CA VAL A 255 4.02 -18.26 -35.62
C VAL A 255 2.80 -19.15 -35.49
N ASN A 256 1.71 -18.84 -36.19
CA ASN A 256 0.57 -19.75 -36.28
C ASN A 256 0.97 -20.96 -37.14
N LEU A 257 0.74 -22.17 -36.61
CA LEU A 257 1.12 -23.42 -37.26
C LEU A 257 0.49 -23.55 -38.65
N ASP A 258 -0.70 -23.00 -38.87
CA ASP A 258 -1.40 -23.02 -40.16
C ASP A 258 -0.73 -22.14 -41.22
N ASN A 259 0.08 -21.17 -40.81
CA ASN A 259 0.81 -20.24 -41.69
C ASN A 259 2.26 -20.66 -41.93
N LEU A 260 2.76 -21.72 -41.28
CA LEU A 260 4.13 -22.22 -41.45
C LEU A 260 4.35 -22.67 -42.91
N GLY A 261 5.04 -21.83 -43.70
CA GLY A 261 5.37 -22.09 -45.11
C GLY A 261 4.82 -21.04 -46.07
N ALA A 262 3.85 -20.23 -45.65
CA ALA A 262 3.32 -19.10 -46.42
C ALA A 262 4.11 -17.81 -46.15
N LEU A 263 5.45 -17.89 -46.14
CA LEU A 263 6.37 -16.76 -45.91
C LEU A 263 6.29 -15.74 -47.06
N GLY A 264 5.19 -14.99 -47.14
CA GLY A 264 5.16 -13.70 -47.79
C GLY A 264 6.14 -12.75 -47.10
N ASN A 265 6.61 -11.74 -47.85
CA ASN A 265 7.57 -10.73 -47.41
C ASN A 265 7.40 -10.37 -45.92
N ARG A 266 8.39 -10.76 -45.10
CA ARG A 266 8.44 -10.45 -43.66
C ARG A 266 8.14 -8.98 -43.46
N LYS A 267 7.02 -8.69 -42.80
CA LYS A 267 6.72 -7.32 -42.40
C LYS A 267 7.66 -6.94 -41.27
N THR A 268 8.36 -5.83 -41.45
CA THR A 268 9.25 -5.27 -40.44
C THR A 268 8.53 -4.19 -39.65
N HIS A 269 9.12 -3.66 -38.57
CA HIS A 269 8.56 -2.49 -37.86
C HIS A 269 8.32 -1.30 -38.81
N LYS A 270 9.02 -1.22 -39.95
CA LYS A 270 8.80 -0.21 -40.99
C LYS A 270 7.42 -0.30 -41.64
N ASP A 271 6.81 -1.49 -41.65
CA ASP A 271 5.47 -1.68 -42.17
C ASP A 271 4.39 -1.20 -41.18
N LEU A 272 4.69 -1.11 -39.88
CA LEU A 272 3.80 -0.47 -38.90
C LEU A 272 3.69 1.03 -39.18
N MET A 273 4.77 1.68 -39.62
CA MET A 273 4.76 3.09 -40.02
C MET A 273 3.82 3.37 -41.20
N ARG A 274 3.44 2.34 -41.98
CA ARG A 274 2.47 2.48 -43.08
C ARG A 274 1.03 2.40 -42.62
N LEU A 275 0.75 1.87 -41.42
CA LEU A 275 -0.61 1.77 -40.88
C LEU A 275 -1.18 3.12 -40.44
N PHE A 276 -0.30 4.06 -40.06
CA PHE A 276 -0.67 5.40 -39.63
C PHE A 276 -0.60 6.44 -40.75
N ARG A 277 -0.33 6.04 -42.00
CA ARG A 277 -0.33 6.97 -43.12
C ARG A 277 -1.76 7.39 -43.43
N GLU A 278 -2.09 8.64 -43.11
CA GLU A 278 -3.27 9.29 -43.64
C GLU A 278 -3.16 9.38 -45.19
N PRO A 279 -4.28 9.31 -45.93
CA PRO A 279 -4.27 9.38 -47.39
C PRO A 279 -3.54 10.63 -47.89
N ASP A 280 -2.80 10.48 -49.01
CA ASP A 280 -1.80 11.43 -49.55
C ASP A 280 -2.31 12.88 -49.82
N ASP A 281 -3.62 13.13 -49.70
CA ASP A 281 -4.26 14.42 -49.99
C ASP A 281 -4.34 15.39 -48.79
N LYS A 282 -3.82 15.04 -47.61
CA LYS A 282 -3.78 15.95 -46.45
C LYS A 282 -2.39 16.61 -46.26
N PRO A 283 -2.35 17.90 -45.86
CA PRO A 283 -1.10 18.55 -45.43
C PRO A 283 -0.46 17.77 -44.28
N LEU A 284 0.88 17.76 -44.23
CA LEU A 284 1.77 16.99 -43.34
C LEU A 284 1.07 16.04 -42.34
N ASP A 285 1.30 14.73 -42.49
CA ASP A 285 0.92 13.71 -41.51
C ASP A 285 1.25 14.19 -40.09
N SER A 286 0.29 14.09 -39.16
CA SER A 286 0.45 14.51 -37.77
C SER A 286 1.71 13.91 -37.12
N HIS A 287 2.16 12.74 -37.57
CA HIS A 287 3.46 12.16 -37.19
C HIS A 287 4.65 13.01 -37.63
N ALA A 288 4.62 13.57 -38.84
CA ALA A 288 5.66 14.46 -39.35
C ALA A 288 5.70 15.77 -38.54
N GLU A 289 4.53 16.33 -38.20
CA GLU A 289 4.46 17.52 -37.33
C GLU A 289 5.03 17.24 -35.94
N PHE A 290 4.69 16.11 -35.32
CA PHE A 290 5.24 15.70 -34.03
C PHE A 290 6.77 15.47 -34.10
N ASN A 291 7.26 14.79 -35.14
CA ASN A 291 8.69 14.57 -35.31
C ASN A 291 9.45 15.89 -35.50
N ILE A 292 8.93 16.82 -36.31
CA ILE A 292 9.50 18.16 -36.47
C ILE A 292 9.55 18.87 -35.12
N TRP A 293 8.47 18.78 -34.33
CA TRP A 293 8.44 19.36 -33.00
C TRP A 293 9.49 18.75 -32.06
N VAL A 294 9.64 17.41 -32.02
CA VAL A 294 10.66 16.74 -31.21
C VAL A 294 12.07 17.19 -31.61
N PHE A 295 12.36 17.22 -32.92
CA PHE A 295 13.65 17.71 -33.43
C PHE A 295 13.93 19.16 -33.01
N LEU A 296 12.95 20.05 -33.16
CA LEU A 296 13.11 21.46 -32.78
C LEU A 296 13.28 21.62 -31.27
N ARG A 297 12.51 20.91 -30.45
CA ARG A 297 12.66 20.89 -28.98
C ARG A 297 14.07 20.44 -28.60
N ASP A 298 14.53 19.32 -29.16
CA ASP A 298 15.83 18.74 -28.80
C ASP A 298 16.99 19.66 -29.22
N LEU A 299 16.88 20.35 -30.37
CA LEU A 299 17.85 21.39 -30.77
C LEU A 299 17.88 22.55 -29.78
N VAL A 300 16.72 23.07 -29.35
CA VAL A 300 16.63 24.19 -28.41
C VAL A 300 17.10 23.84 -26.99
N GLU A 301 16.88 22.60 -26.56
CA GLU A 301 17.26 22.15 -25.22
C GLU A 301 18.74 21.76 -25.13
N ASN A 302 19.32 21.19 -26.20
CA ASN A 302 20.62 20.53 -26.13
C ASN A 302 21.72 21.16 -26.99
N VAL A 303 21.42 22.12 -27.88
CA VAL A 303 22.42 22.76 -28.75
C VAL A 303 22.55 24.25 -28.45
N GLU A 304 23.77 24.68 -28.15
CA GLU A 304 24.09 26.10 -27.92
C GLU A 304 23.79 26.94 -29.17
N GLY A 305 23.23 28.14 -28.95
CA GLY A 305 22.88 29.08 -30.02
C GLY A 305 21.41 29.04 -30.46
N PHE A 306 20.62 28.09 -29.97
CA PHE A 306 19.17 28.00 -30.25
C PHE A 306 18.27 28.52 -29.11
N GLU A 307 18.85 29.15 -28.08
CA GLU A 307 18.13 29.62 -26.89
C GLU A 307 17.07 30.68 -27.23
N TYR A 308 17.26 31.44 -28.32
CA TYR A 308 16.30 32.44 -28.80
C TYR A 308 14.96 31.85 -29.28
N MET A 309 14.90 30.54 -29.50
CA MET A 309 13.68 29.81 -29.84
C MET A 309 12.98 29.22 -28.61
N ARG A 310 13.57 29.31 -27.42
CA ARG A 310 12.94 28.88 -26.17
C ARG A 310 11.68 29.72 -25.93
N GLY A 311 10.53 29.06 -25.86
CA GLY A 311 9.22 29.69 -25.74
C GLY A 311 8.55 30.09 -27.07
N LYS A 312 9.20 29.90 -28.22
CA LYS A 312 8.58 30.06 -29.56
C LYS A 312 8.05 28.75 -30.14
N ILE A 313 8.47 27.62 -29.59
CA ILE A 313 7.99 26.31 -29.99
C ILE A 313 6.71 26.02 -29.20
N GLU A 314 5.56 26.03 -29.88
CA GLU A 314 4.28 25.62 -29.30
C GLU A 314 4.29 24.12 -29.00
N ALA A 315 3.56 23.68 -27.97
CA ALA A 315 3.38 22.26 -27.71
C ALA A 315 2.66 21.59 -28.90
N PRO A 316 2.98 20.33 -29.23
CA PRO A 316 2.37 19.67 -30.37
C PRO A 316 0.87 19.50 -30.09
N LYS A 317 0.05 19.59 -31.14
CA LYS A 317 -1.39 19.40 -31.03
C LYS A 317 -1.66 17.99 -30.51
N SER A 318 -2.38 17.89 -29.40
CA SER A 318 -2.79 16.59 -28.88
C SER A 318 -3.86 15.98 -29.79
N ILE A 319 -3.63 14.77 -30.29
CA ILE A 319 -4.54 14.05 -31.18
C ILE A 319 -5.44 13.14 -30.34
N GLU A 320 -4.82 12.29 -29.51
CA GLU A 320 -5.48 11.33 -28.63
C GLU A 320 -4.82 11.38 -27.25
N GLN A 321 -5.14 12.42 -26.47
CA GLN A 321 -4.58 12.51 -25.13
C GLN A 321 -5.17 11.41 -24.25
N LEU A 322 -4.35 10.46 -23.84
CA LEU A 322 -4.75 9.53 -22.78
C LEU A 322 -4.83 10.33 -21.46
N PRO A 323 -5.98 10.34 -20.76
CA PRO A 323 -6.08 11.01 -19.49
C PRO A 323 -5.13 10.36 -18.48
N VAL A 324 -4.41 11.20 -17.76
CA VAL A 324 -3.51 10.76 -16.69
C VAL A 324 -4.35 10.32 -15.52
N ILE A 325 -4.41 9.01 -15.29
CA ILE A 325 -5.10 8.38 -14.17
C ILE A 325 -4.13 7.46 -13.45
N LYS A 326 -4.40 7.21 -12.16
CA LYS A 326 -3.63 6.25 -11.39
C LYS A 326 -3.94 4.85 -11.93
N THR A 327 -2.91 4.13 -12.34
CA THR A 327 -3.05 2.73 -12.75
C THR A 327 -3.28 1.86 -11.52
N ASP A 328 -4.37 1.10 -11.54
CA ASP A 328 -4.61 0.07 -10.53
C ASP A 328 -3.74 -1.15 -10.84
N ILE A 329 -3.09 -1.71 -9.81
CA ILE A 329 -2.15 -2.81 -9.96
C ILE A 329 -2.52 -3.90 -8.98
N TYR A 330 -2.74 -5.11 -9.51
CA TYR A 330 -3.10 -6.28 -8.71
C TYR A 330 -1.97 -7.30 -8.77
N PRO A 331 -1.32 -7.63 -7.63
CA PRO A 331 -0.24 -8.61 -7.63
C PRO A 331 -0.79 -10.03 -7.77
N ALA A 332 -0.20 -10.81 -8.68
CA ALA A 332 -0.42 -12.24 -8.78
C ALA A 332 0.43 -12.99 -7.73
N TYR A 333 0.00 -14.18 -7.36
CA TYR A 333 0.74 -15.04 -6.45
C TYR A 333 2.11 -15.40 -7.01
N ALA A 334 3.08 -15.44 -6.10
CA ALA A 334 4.40 -15.95 -6.39
C ALA A 334 4.35 -17.45 -6.72
N MET A 335 5.18 -17.83 -7.69
CA MET A 335 5.26 -19.19 -8.23
C MET A 335 6.72 -19.64 -8.17
N ASP A 336 6.94 -20.89 -7.81
CA ASP A 336 8.27 -21.52 -7.85
C ASP A 336 8.56 -22.00 -9.28
N VAL A 337 8.80 -21.02 -10.16
CA VAL A 337 9.01 -21.23 -11.60
C VAL A 337 10.29 -20.51 -12.01
N ASN A 338 11.17 -21.21 -12.72
CA ASN A 338 12.43 -20.64 -13.22
C ASN A 338 12.22 -20.05 -14.62
N ASN A 339 12.04 -18.74 -14.68
CA ASN A 339 11.82 -18.00 -15.92
C ASN A 339 13.08 -17.87 -16.82
N SER A 340 14.21 -18.48 -16.43
CA SER A 340 15.45 -18.51 -17.25
C SER A 340 15.40 -19.53 -18.39
N THR A 341 14.32 -20.30 -18.49
CA THR A 341 14.15 -21.33 -19.54
C THR A 341 12.86 -21.06 -20.32
N VAL A 342 12.81 -21.52 -21.57
CA VAL A 342 11.60 -21.43 -22.40
C VAL A 342 10.43 -22.17 -21.74
N ALA A 343 10.68 -23.36 -21.19
CA ALA A 343 9.66 -24.14 -20.47
C ALA A 343 9.15 -23.41 -19.21
N GLY A 344 10.04 -22.75 -18.46
CA GLY A 344 9.65 -21.95 -17.31
C GLY A 344 8.85 -20.70 -17.68
N ASN A 345 9.17 -20.03 -18.80
CA ASN A 345 8.35 -18.93 -19.32
C ASN A 345 6.93 -19.42 -19.64
N ILE A 346 6.80 -20.54 -20.35
CA ILE A 346 5.50 -21.14 -20.69
C ILE A 346 4.72 -21.44 -19.41
N GLN A 347 5.36 -22.11 -18.44
CA GLN A 347 4.74 -22.46 -17.17
C GLN A 347 4.31 -21.22 -16.37
N ALA A 348 5.11 -20.15 -16.36
CA ALA A 348 4.76 -18.90 -15.69
C ALA A 348 3.51 -18.28 -16.31
N ILE A 349 3.43 -18.22 -17.64
CA ILE A 349 2.27 -17.71 -18.37
C ILE A 349 1.03 -18.56 -18.06
N GLU A 350 1.11 -19.89 -18.18
CA GLU A 350 -0.01 -20.79 -17.90
C GLU A 350 -0.56 -20.61 -16.48
N ARG A 351 0.32 -20.52 -15.48
CA ARG A 351 -0.06 -20.32 -14.08
C ARG A 351 -0.65 -18.93 -13.82
N LEU A 352 -0.16 -17.89 -14.50
CA LEU A 352 -0.77 -16.56 -14.42
C LEU A 352 -2.18 -16.56 -15.02
N MET A 353 -2.37 -17.21 -16.17
CA MET A 353 -3.68 -17.37 -16.80
C MET A 353 -4.65 -18.13 -15.89
N GLU A 354 -4.19 -19.20 -15.22
CA GLU A 354 -4.97 -19.94 -14.23
C GLU A 354 -5.39 -19.06 -13.05
N GLN A 355 -4.47 -18.24 -12.52
CA GLN A 355 -4.75 -17.35 -11.40
C GLN A 355 -5.81 -16.30 -11.73
N VAL A 356 -5.77 -15.73 -12.93
CA VAL A 356 -6.78 -14.77 -13.39
C VAL A 356 -8.04 -15.44 -13.95
N GLY A 357 -8.13 -16.78 -13.90
CA GLY A 357 -9.30 -17.52 -14.38
C GLY A 357 -9.50 -17.43 -15.90
N TYR A 358 -8.45 -17.18 -16.67
CA TYR A 358 -8.52 -17.12 -18.12
C TYR A 358 -8.60 -18.54 -18.70
N GLY A 359 -9.64 -18.80 -19.51
CA GLY A 359 -9.86 -20.11 -20.14
C GLY A 359 -10.68 -21.11 -19.33
N ASP A 360 -11.11 -20.76 -18.11
CA ASP A 360 -12.09 -21.55 -17.35
C ASP A 360 -13.51 -21.17 -17.83
N PRO A 361 -14.28 -22.08 -18.46
CA PRO A 361 -15.61 -21.77 -19.00
C PRO A 361 -16.71 -21.75 -17.92
N SER A 362 -16.37 -21.48 -16.66
CA SER A 362 -17.23 -21.54 -15.47
C SER A 362 -18.65 -21.03 -15.69
#